data_AF-A0A5B7JJ13-F1
#
_entry.id   AF-A0A5B7JJ13-F1
#
_cell.length_a   1.000
_cell.length_b   1.000
_cell.length_c   1.000
_cell.angle_alpha   90.00
_cell.angle_beta   90.00
_cell.angle_gamma   90.00
#
_symmetry.space_group_name_H-M   'P 1'
#
loop_
_entity.id
_entity.type
_entity.pdbx_description
1 polymer ?
#
loop_
_entity_poly.entity_id
_entity_poly.type
_entity_poly.pdbx_seq_one_letter_code
_entity_poly.pdbx_strand_id
1 'polypeptide(L)'
;MVAGLGVLGIEGPLRGWCEATLRVLRDSCDNSVSMAERVVLKMRQKLVGMEEGFPSSVPDQVTRLLQDATSPSNLCRLFAGWQAYV
;
A
#
# COMPACT_ATOMS: atom_id res chain seq x y z
N MET A 1 -16.54 27.95 28.18
CA MET A 1 -16.20 27.05 27.06
C MET A 1 -17.08 25.77 26.99
N VAL A 2 -18.26 25.72 27.62
CA VAL A 2 -19.18 24.55 27.56
C VAL A 2 -20.58 24.94 27.02
N ALA A 3 -20.85 26.22 26.79
CA ALA A 3 -22.16 26.72 26.34
C ALA A 3 -22.43 26.59 24.83
N GLY A 4 -21.51 26.00 24.05
CA GLY A 4 -21.61 25.92 22.57
C GLY A 4 -22.29 24.66 22.01
N LEU A 5 -22.75 23.73 22.86
CA LEU A 5 -23.21 22.39 22.42
C LEU A 5 -24.74 22.19 22.41
N GLY A 6 -25.52 23.24 22.69
CA GLY A 6 -26.99 23.18 22.68
C GLY A 6 -27.59 22.27 23.76
N VAL A 7 -28.92 22.12 23.74
CA VAL A 7 -29.74 21.48 24.80
C VAL A 7 -29.44 19.98 25.04
N LEU A 8 -28.64 19.34 24.19
CA LEU A 8 -28.31 17.90 24.24
C LEU A 8 -26.91 17.57 24.79
N GLY A 9 -26.08 18.58 25.08
CA GLY A 9 -24.79 18.38 25.76
C GLY A 9 -23.84 17.36 25.08
N ILE A 10 -23.23 16.48 25.88
CA ILE A 10 -22.22 15.48 25.47
C ILE A 10 -22.77 14.30 24.65
N GLU A 11 -24.09 14.17 24.51
CA GLU A 11 -24.72 13.24 23.56
C GLU A 11 -25.02 13.89 22.20
N GLY A 12 -24.72 15.18 22.08
CA GLY A 12 -24.89 15.95 20.86
C GLY A 12 -23.78 15.75 19.81
N PRO A 13 -23.64 16.71 18.87
CA PRO A 13 -22.82 16.59 17.67
C PRO A 13 -21.41 16.08 17.94
N LEU A 14 -20.76 16.50 19.03
CA LEU A 14 -19.40 16.10 19.40
C LEU A 14 -19.23 14.57 19.49
N ARG A 15 -20.19 13.84 20.07
CA ARG A 15 -20.16 12.38 20.10
C ARG A 15 -20.24 11.80 18.71
N GLY A 16 -21.15 12.32 17.88
CA GLY A 16 -21.29 11.93 16.48
C GLY A 16 -20.02 12.21 15.66
N TRP A 17 -19.36 13.35 15.86
CA TRP A 17 -18.08 13.69 15.23
C TRP A 17 -16.96 12.79 15.73
N CYS A 18 -16.87 12.52 17.03
CA CYS A 18 -15.89 11.58 17.58
C CYS A 18 -16.11 10.15 17.07
N GLU A 19 -17.36 9.69 16.99
CA GLU A 19 -17.72 8.38 16.44
C GLU A 19 -17.42 8.29 14.95
N ALA A 20 -17.78 9.32 14.17
CA ALA A 20 -17.48 9.40 12.74
C ALA A 20 -15.96 9.42 12.50
N THR A 21 -15.21 10.19 13.29
CA THR A 21 -13.74 10.22 13.23
C THR A 21 -13.14 8.87 13.58
N LEU A 22 -13.63 8.21 14.64
CA LEU A 22 -13.17 6.87 15.02
C LEU A 22 -13.52 5.80 13.98
N ARG A 23 -14.66 5.91 13.28
CA ARG A 23 -15.01 5.03 12.15
C ARG A 23 -14.02 5.21 11.00
N VAL A 24 -13.73 6.44 10.59
CA VAL A 24 -12.76 6.72 9.52
C VAL A 24 -11.36 6.24 9.90
N LEU A 25 -10.93 6.44 11.14
CA LEU A 25 -9.64 5.95 11.63
C LEU A 25 -9.58 4.42 11.67
N ARG A 26 -10.69 3.74 12.00
CA ARG A 26 -10.77 2.28 12.02
C ARG A 26 -10.78 1.68 10.62
N ASP A 27 -11.53 2.26 9.68
CA ASP A 27 -11.49 1.89 8.26
C ASP A 27 -10.08 2.09 7.67
N SER A 28 -9.39 3.15 8.09
CA SER A 28 -8.00 3.40 7.67
C SER A 28 -7.03 2.39 8.27
N CYS A 29 -7.26 1.93 9.50
CA CYS A 29 -6.45 0.89 10.15
C CYS A 29 -6.61 -0.45 9.41
N ASP A 30 -7.83 -0.85 9.06
CA ASP A 30 -8.09 -2.05 8.25
C ASP A 30 -7.47 -1.93 6.85
N ASN A 31 -7.50 -0.74 6.25
CA ASN A 31 -6.77 -0.47 5.01
C ASN A 31 -5.25 -0.64 5.20
N SER A 32 -4.66 -0.16 6.29
CA SER A 32 -3.21 -0.30 6.53
C SER A 32 -2.78 -1.73 6.88
N VAL A 33 -3.56 -2.45 7.69
CA VAL A 33 -3.34 -3.87 8.04
C VAL A 33 -3.45 -4.72 6.78
N SER A 34 -4.49 -4.49 5.97
CA SER A 34 -4.65 -5.21 4.70
C SER A 34 -3.52 -4.90 3.70
N MET A 35 -2.97 -3.69 3.68
CA MET A 35 -1.80 -3.37 2.85
C MET A 35 -0.55 -4.12 3.33
N ALA A 36 -0.30 -4.19 4.64
CA ALA A 36 0.84 -4.92 5.19
C ALA A 36 0.76 -6.41 4.83
N GLU A 37 -0.40 -7.04 5.00
CA GLU A 37 -0.63 -8.43 4.61
C GLU A 37 -0.45 -8.66 3.10
N ARG A 38 -0.95 -7.75 2.26
CA ARG A 38 -0.76 -7.80 0.80
C ARG A 38 0.71 -7.73 0.40
N VAL A 39 1.50 -6.90 1.06
CA VAL A 39 2.95 -6.80 0.81
C VAL A 39 3.64 -8.11 1.15
N VAL A 40 3.32 -8.70 2.30
CA VAL A 40 3.89 -10.00 2.71
C VAL A 40 3.52 -11.09 1.70
N LEU A 41 2.27 -11.14 1.24
CA LEU A 41 1.83 -12.11 0.22
C LEU A 41 2.61 -11.94 -1.10
N LYS A 42 2.78 -10.69 -1.56
CA LYS A 42 3.58 -10.39 -2.76
C LYS A 42 5.05 -10.78 -2.58
N MET A 43 5.65 -10.54 -1.42
CA MET A 43 7.03 -10.95 -1.14
C MET A 43 7.16 -12.48 -1.22
N ARG A 44 6.21 -13.23 -0.65
CA ARG A 44 6.18 -14.69 -0.75
C ARG A 44 6.11 -15.17 -2.20
N GLN A 45 5.25 -14.56 -3.02
CA GLN A 45 5.14 -14.88 -4.44
C GLN A 45 6.47 -14.66 -5.18
N LYS A 46 7.15 -13.54 -4.94
CA LYS A 46 8.47 -13.27 -5.52
C LYS A 46 9.53 -14.31 -5.11
N LEU A 47 9.53 -14.73 -3.84
CA LEU A 47 10.51 -15.70 -3.33
C LEU A 47 10.31 -17.12 -3.88
N VAL A 48 9.08 -17.50 -4.21
CA VAL A 48 8.75 -18.80 -4.80
C VAL A 48 8.94 -18.79 -6.33
N GLY A 49 9.22 -17.62 -6.92
CA GLY A 49 9.28 -17.46 -8.38
C GLY A 49 7.90 -17.51 -9.02
N MET A 50 6.85 -17.10 -8.31
CA MET A 50 5.48 -17.08 -8.84
C MET A 50 5.21 -15.72 -9.47
N GLU A 51 5.30 -15.67 -10.80
CA GLU A 51 5.04 -14.48 -11.61
C GLU A 51 3.86 -14.72 -12.55
N GLU A 52 2.94 -13.74 -12.66
CA GLU A 52 1.72 -13.85 -13.49
C GLU A 52 0.88 -15.12 -13.24
N GLY A 53 1.00 -15.71 -12.05
CA GLY A 53 0.31 -16.94 -11.67
C GLY A 53 1.04 -18.24 -12.03
N PHE A 54 2.21 -18.18 -12.67
CA PHE A 54 3.01 -19.35 -13.03
C PHE A 54 4.30 -19.43 -12.21
N PRO A 55 4.68 -20.62 -11.70
CA PRO A 55 5.98 -20.83 -11.08
C PRO A 55 7.08 -20.84 -12.16
N SER A 56 8.10 -20.00 -11.99
CA SER A 56 9.31 -19.98 -12.80
C SER A 56 10.44 -20.75 -12.10
N SER A 57 11.33 -21.35 -12.89
CA SER A 57 12.59 -21.87 -12.34
C SER A 57 13.51 -20.72 -11.90
N VAL A 58 14.44 -20.98 -10.99
CA VAL A 58 15.42 -19.98 -10.53
C VAL A 58 16.20 -19.32 -11.69
N PRO A 59 16.78 -20.06 -12.66
CA PRO A 59 17.51 -19.42 -13.76
C PRO A 59 16.61 -18.58 -14.68
N ASP A 60 15.37 -19.01 -14.90
CA ASP A 60 14.40 -18.23 -15.70
C ASP A 60 14.02 -16.94 -14.98
N GLN A 61 13.76 -17.01 -13.68
CA GLN A 61 13.46 -15.86 -12.84
C GLN A 61 14.60 -14.83 -12.89
N VAL A 62 15.84 -15.28 -12.73
CA VAL A 62 17.03 -14.40 -12.79
C VAL A 62 17.16 -13.76 -14.17
N THR A 63 17.01 -14.54 -15.24
CA THR A 63 17.12 -14.05 -16.62
C THR A 63 16.10 -12.96 -16.89
N ARG A 64 14.85 -13.16 -16.46
CA ARG A 64 13.79 -12.19 -16.63
C ARG A 64 14.04 -10.92 -15.82
N LEU A 65 14.44 -11.04 -14.55
CA LEU A 65 14.77 -9.89 -13.72
C LEU A 65 15.87 -9.02 -14.34
N LEU A 66 16.88 -9.64 -14.96
CA LEU A 66 17.93 -8.94 -15.70
C LEU A 66 17.38 -8.23 -16.94
N GLN A 67 16.51 -8.90 -17.70
CA GLN A 67 15.86 -8.30 -18.88
C GLN A 67 14.98 -7.10 -18.50
N ASP A 68 14.16 -7.24 -17.45
CA ASP A 68 13.29 -6.17 -16.97
C ASP A 68 14.09 -4.98 -16.44
N ALA A 69 15.18 -5.24 -15.72
CA ALA A 69 16.06 -4.19 -15.19
C ALA A 69 16.85 -3.45 -16.29
N THR A 70 17.13 -4.10 -17.42
CA THR A 70 17.90 -3.52 -18.54
C THR A 70 17.01 -2.94 -19.64
N SER A 71 15.70 -3.20 -19.58
CA SER A 71 14.76 -2.76 -20.62
C SER A 71 14.66 -1.23 -20.69
N PRO A 72 14.93 -0.61 -21.86
CA PRO A 72 14.86 0.85 -22.02
C PRO A 72 13.48 1.44 -21.68
N SER A 73 12.42 0.66 -21.88
CA SER A 73 11.04 1.08 -21.57
C SER A 73 10.73 1.12 -20.08
N ASN A 74 11.41 0.30 -19.28
CA ASN A 74 11.35 0.38 -17.82
C ASN A 74 12.27 1.50 -17.32
N LEU A 75 13.47 1.61 -17.90
CA LEU A 75 14.45 2.61 -17.52
C LEU A 75 13.95 4.05 -17.72
N CYS A 76 13.23 4.33 -18.82
CA CYS A 76 12.71 5.67 -19.11
C CYS A 76 11.56 6.11 -18.18
N ARG A 77 10.96 5.17 -17.43
CA ARG A 77 9.88 5.44 -16.47
C ARG A 77 10.39 5.62 -15.05
N LEU A 78 11.69 5.45 -14.83
CA LEU A 78 12.30 5.65 -13.53
C LEU A 78 12.27 7.12 -13.15
N PHE A 79 12.23 7.37 -11.85
CA PHE A 79 12.38 8.72 -11.32
C PHE A 79 13.69 9.32 -11.86
N ALA A 80 13.63 10.50 -12.48
CA ALA A 80 14.78 11.08 -13.20
C ALA A 80 16.04 11.25 -12.33
N GLY A 81 15.88 11.40 -11.01
CA GLY A 81 16.98 11.47 -10.04
C GLY A 81 17.68 10.14 -9.75
N TRP A 82 17.22 9.02 -10.30
CA TRP A 82 17.83 7.70 -10.11
C TRP A 82 19.01 7.44 -11.06
N GLN A 83 19.25 8.34 -12.02
CA GLN A 83 20.42 8.32 -12.90
C GLN A 83 20.65 6.98 -13.63
N ALA A 84 19.61 6.42 -14.26
CA ALA A 84 19.69 5.16 -15.01
C ALA A 84 20.67 5.14 -16.20
N TYR A 85 21.26 6.29 -16.54
CA TYR A 85 22.11 6.54 -17.71
C TYR A 85 23.50 7.08 -17.34
N VAL A 86 23.88 7.05 -16.07
CA VAL A 86 25.18 7.57 -15.57
C VAL A 86 26.11 6.43 -15.19
#